data_AF-A0A087D403-F1
#
_entry.id   AF-A0A087D403-F1
#
_cell.length_a   1.000
_cell.length_b   1.000
_cell.length_c   1.000
_cell.angle_alpha   90.00
_cell.angle_beta   90.00
_cell.angle_gamma   90.00
#
_symmetry.space_group_name_H-M   'P 1'
#
loop_
_entity.id
_entity.type
_entity.pdbx_description
1 polymer ?
#
loop_
_entity_poly.entity_id
_entity_poly.type
_entity_poly.pdbx_seq_one_letter_code
_entity_poly.pdbx_strand_id
1 'polypeptide(L)'
;MNGINQTRAIPAGTHAVWCGDSVTLGTGSSTTTKRYSTLVSGELNLTEHNYAKTNAGYLIDGNTIGMQLDTAKTDTGYPHNQVGYVFLMTGLTDSYQSLANMQQAVSDTIGKARSIFTAARIVVGVGPGCIPDADDTEAIAKQGHILTAITLAAVAADALVIRNMRAICGSDPDMHATGINPNDEGMRLLAQAVVASVDADKGEPLDTPVTDLTRVYTSPGADWATRQVNAQRKREASKKEANRPTGTELTQLTSKLDELTQTQGLQQVIIEQQQAALAKQQAQLEAQQEQLKAAQDQLKSQQASLEAQQKQLGQIVDQLKGIVDDQGSTVSQLKTVTDNLAATDGRVDQIQHTLYDNQVWLKTQLDNLDRRVTALENKGTVTG
;
A
#
# COMPACT_ATOMS: atom_id res chain seq x y z
N MET A 1 -27.32 -30.49 -15.77
CA MET A 1 -27.42 -31.54 -14.74
C MET A 1 -26.02 -32.09 -14.50
N ASN A 2 -25.39 -31.72 -13.39
CA ASN A 2 -24.20 -32.36 -12.82
C ASN A 2 -24.15 -31.93 -11.35
N GLY A 3 -24.08 -32.91 -10.44
CA GLY A 3 -24.05 -32.66 -8.99
C GLY A 3 -24.88 -33.67 -8.21
N ILE A 4 -24.75 -34.96 -8.54
CA ILE A 4 -25.16 -36.02 -7.61
C ILE A 4 -24.16 -35.94 -6.44
N ASN A 5 -24.69 -35.84 -5.22
CA ASN A 5 -23.99 -35.96 -3.93
C ASN A 5 -22.69 -36.77 -4.04
N GLN A 6 -21.55 -36.08 -4.17
CA GLN A 6 -20.27 -36.68 -3.81
C GLN A 6 -20.10 -36.41 -2.33
N THR A 7 -20.32 -37.44 -1.52
CA THR A 7 -19.83 -37.50 -0.14
C THR A 7 -18.35 -37.15 -0.15
N ARG A 8 -17.99 -36.00 0.43
CA ARG A 8 -16.61 -35.53 0.50
C ARG A 8 -15.90 -36.42 1.53
N ALA A 9 -14.86 -37.14 1.10
CA ALA A 9 -14.15 -38.07 1.98
C ALA A 9 -13.67 -37.33 3.25
N ILE A 10 -13.91 -37.95 4.42
CA ILE A 10 -13.46 -37.44 5.73
C ILE A 10 -11.94 -37.22 5.66
N PRO A 11 -11.42 -36.04 6.02
CA PRO A 11 -9.97 -35.81 6.08
C PRO A 11 -9.32 -36.82 7.03
N ALA A 12 -8.40 -37.63 6.52
CA ALA A 12 -7.76 -38.73 7.27
C ALA A 12 -6.65 -38.26 8.24
N GLY A 13 -6.61 -36.99 8.58
CA GLY A 13 -5.54 -36.40 9.38
C GLY A 13 -5.80 -36.49 10.89
N THR A 14 -4.72 -36.50 11.66
CA THR A 14 -4.69 -36.56 13.14
C THR A 14 -4.32 -35.22 13.77
N HIS A 15 -4.03 -34.19 12.95
CA HIS A 15 -3.61 -32.87 13.39
C HIS A 15 -4.53 -31.77 12.87
N ALA A 16 -4.69 -30.71 13.67
CA ALA A 16 -5.42 -29.50 13.33
C ALA A 16 -4.51 -28.27 13.46
N VAL A 17 -4.43 -27.46 12.41
CA VAL A 17 -3.74 -26.16 12.44
C VAL A 17 -4.75 -25.06 12.66
N TRP A 18 -4.53 -24.21 13.66
CA TRP A 18 -5.38 -23.08 14.01
C TRP A 18 -4.64 -21.78 13.79
N CYS A 19 -5.21 -20.93 12.94
CA CYS A 19 -4.78 -19.55 12.74
C CYS A 19 -5.95 -18.63 13.05
N GLY A 20 -5.72 -17.57 13.81
CA GLY A 20 -6.78 -16.66 14.22
C GLY A 20 -6.32 -15.51 15.11
N ASP A 21 -7.30 -14.80 15.67
CA ASP A 21 -7.11 -13.65 16.54
C ASP A 21 -7.06 -14.01 18.05
N SER A 22 -7.31 -13.03 18.93
CA SER A 22 -7.32 -13.22 20.38
C SER A 22 -8.35 -14.24 20.86
N VAL A 23 -9.49 -14.38 20.16
CA VAL A 23 -10.51 -15.36 20.51
C VAL A 23 -9.96 -16.77 20.29
N THR A 24 -9.29 -16.98 19.15
CA THR A 24 -8.63 -18.26 18.80
C THR A 24 -7.43 -18.57 19.67
N LEU A 25 -6.71 -17.53 20.11
CA LEU A 25 -5.64 -17.66 21.11
C LEU A 25 -6.19 -18.17 22.46
N GLY A 26 -7.46 -17.87 22.76
CA GLY A 26 -8.14 -18.25 23.99
C GLY A 26 -8.24 -17.11 25.02
N THR A 27 -8.05 -15.85 24.60
CA THR A 27 -8.27 -14.69 25.49
C THR A 27 -9.71 -14.71 26.01
N GLY A 28 -9.88 -14.49 27.32
CA GLY A 28 -11.17 -14.53 28.00
C GLY A 28 -11.54 -15.89 28.60
N SER A 29 -10.96 -16.98 28.11
CA SER A 29 -11.09 -18.28 28.79
C SER A 29 -10.27 -18.33 30.08
N SER A 30 -10.79 -19.00 31.11
CA SER A 30 -10.10 -19.16 32.40
C SER A 30 -8.85 -20.04 32.32
N THR A 31 -8.75 -20.93 31.32
CA THR A 31 -7.62 -21.84 31.12
C THR A 31 -7.46 -22.19 29.65
N THR A 32 -6.26 -22.59 29.22
CA THR A 32 -6.02 -23.02 27.84
C THR A 32 -6.82 -24.26 27.44
N THR A 33 -7.21 -25.12 28.38
CA THR A 33 -8.03 -26.31 28.08
C THR A 33 -9.48 -25.98 27.74
N LYS A 34 -9.93 -24.77 28.04
CA LYS A 34 -11.30 -24.29 27.80
C LYS A 34 -11.42 -23.35 26.60
N ARG A 35 -10.32 -22.99 25.93
CA ARG A 35 -10.42 -22.25 24.66
C ARG A 35 -11.05 -23.13 23.60
N TYR A 36 -11.84 -22.53 22.72
CA TYR A 36 -12.66 -23.31 21.79
C TYR A 36 -11.85 -24.16 20.81
N SER A 37 -10.66 -23.71 20.37
CA SER A 37 -9.80 -24.51 19.49
C SER A 37 -9.31 -25.81 20.14
N THR A 38 -9.02 -25.78 21.45
CA THR A 38 -8.66 -26.99 22.21
C THR A 38 -9.85 -27.92 22.40
N LEU A 39 -11.03 -27.37 22.70
CA LEU A 39 -12.27 -28.15 22.84
C LEU A 39 -12.64 -28.85 21.52
N VAL A 40 -12.60 -28.12 20.40
CA VAL A 40 -12.87 -28.68 19.06
C VAL A 40 -11.86 -29.76 18.71
N SER A 41 -10.56 -29.50 18.94
CA SER A 41 -9.52 -30.48 18.62
C SER A 41 -9.70 -31.76 19.45
N GLY A 42 -10.05 -31.64 20.72
CA GLY A 42 -10.37 -32.80 21.58
C GLY A 42 -11.57 -33.59 21.07
N GLU A 43 -12.68 -32.94 20.76
CA GLU A 43 -13.92 -33.58 20.28
C GLU A 43 -13.73 -34.27 18.91
N LEU A 44 -12.93 -33.67 18.03
CA LEU A 44 -12.59 -34.23 16.72
C LEU A 44 -11.45 -35.24 16.75
N ASN A 45 -10.89 -35.55 17.93
CA ASN A 45 -9.72 -36.42 18.12
C ASN A 45 -8.50 -35.98 17.28
N LEU A 46 -8.23 -34.68 17.28
CA LEU A 46 -7.12 -34.03 16.59
C LEU A 46 -6.13 -33.45 17.60
N THR A 47 -4.84 -33.52 17.27
CA THR A 47 -3.80 -32.79 18.01
C THR A 47 -3.78 -31.33 17.55
N GLU A 48 -3.97 -30.40 18.49
CA GLU A 48 -4.03 -28.96 18.23
C GLU A 48 -2.63 -28.35 17.99
N HIS A 49 -2.49 -27.58 16.91
CA HIS A 49 -1.38 -26.66 16.67
C HIS A 49 -1.89 -25.24 16.47
N ASN A 50 -1.76 -24.41 17.51
CA ASN A 50 -2.39 -23.09 17.56
C ASN A 50 -1.37 -21.96 17.40
N TYR A 51 -1.49 -21.22 16.30
CA TYR A 51 -0.63 -20.10 15.92
C TYR A 51 -1.33 -18.74 16.04
N ALA A 52 -2.51 -18.72 16.65
CA ALA A 52 -3.29 -17.50 16.80
C ALA A 52 -2.54 -16.43 17.60
N LYS A 53 -2.84 -15.17 17.29
CA LYS A 53 -2.21 -14.01 17.92
C LYS A 53 -3.27 -12.93 18.14
N THR A 54 -3.18 -12.20 19.25
CA THR A 54 -4.02 -11.03 19.49
C THR A 54 -3.91 -10.03 18.33
N ASN A 55 -5.02 -9.41 17.93
CA ASN A 55 -5.09 -8.45 16.82
C ASN A 55 -4.58 -9.03 15.49
N ALA A 56 -5.04 -10.22 15.12
CA ALA A 56 -4.73 -10.81 13.83
C ALA A 56 -5.96 -10.85 12.91
N GLY A 57 -5.74 -10.71 11.61
CA GLY A 57 -6.81 -10.70 10.61
C GLY A 57 -6.30 -11.00 9.21
N TYR A 58 -7.14 -10.87 8.20
CA TYR A 58 -6.71 -11.05 6.80
C TYR A 58 -5.89 -9.86 6.30
N LEU A 59 -6.23 -8.63 6.72
CA LEU A 59 -5.59 -7.39 6.28
C LEU A 59 -4.89 -6.62 7.42
N ILE A 60 -4.55 -7.29 8.53
CA ILE A 60 -3.84 -6.63 9.63
C ILE A 60 -2.34 -6.59 9.37
N ASP A 61 -1.83 -5.37 9.16
CA ASP A 61 -0.41 -5.11 8.93
C ASP A 61 0.46 -5.71 10.05
N GLY A 62 1.45 -6.51 9.66
CA GLY A 62 2.37 -7.16 10.60
C GLY A 62 1.77 -8.33 11.39
N ASN A 63 0.47 -8.64 11.26
CA ASN A 63 -0.16 -9.76 11.97
C ASN A 63 -1.28 -10.46 11.17
N THR A 64 -1.01 -10.80 9.91
CA THR A 64 -1.97 -11.51 9.06
C THR A 64 -2.08 -13.00 9.38
N ILE A 65 -3.23 -13.60 9.09
CA ILE A 65 -3.41 -15.06 9.08
C ILE A 65 -2.40 -15.73 8.13
N GLY A 66 -2.07 -15.08 7.01
CA GLY A 66 -1.04 -15.55 6.09
C GLY A 66 0.33 -15.73 6.74
N MET A 67 0.72 -14.88 7.68
CA MET A 67 1.99 -15.02 8.43
C MET A 67 1.92 -16.11 9.51
N GLN A 68 0.74 -16.36 10.08
CA GLN A 68 0.55 -17.51 10.97
C GLN A 68 0.69 -18.83 10.21
N LEU A 69 0.19 -18.90 8.97
CA LEU A 69 0.42 -20.04 8.07
C LEU A 69 1.90 -20.21 7.70
N ASP A 70 2.67 -19.12 7.54
CA ASP A 70 4.13 -19.24 7.35
C ASP A 70 4.81 -19.83 8.57
N THR A 71 4.39 -19.41 9.76
CA THR A 71 4.90 -19.96 11.02
C THR A 71 4.58 -21.45 11.10
N ALA A 72 3.33 -21.84 10.83
CA ALA A 72 2.88 -23.23 10.80
C ALA A 72 3.63 -24.08 9.78
N LYS A 73 3.93 -23.53 8.60
CA LYS A 73 4.73 -24.21 7.56
C LYS A 73 6.16 -24.51 8.01
N THR A 74 6.72 -23.73 8.93
CA THR A 74 8.10 -23.91 9.42
C THR A 74 8.20 -24.79 10.67
N ASP A 75 7.08 -25.10 11.32
CA ASP A 75 7.08 -25.92 12.51
C ASP A 75 7.31 -27.40 12.15
N THR A 76 8.45 -27.95 12.57
CA THR A 76 8.78 -29.36 12.33
C THR A 76 8.28 -30.31 13.42
N GLY A 77 7.49 -29.81 14.38
CA GLY A 77 6.97 -30.57 15.52
C GLY A 77 5.85 -31.56 15.18
N TYR A 78 5.33 -31.54 13.95
CA TYR A 78 4.30 -32.48 13.50
C TYR A 78 4.37 -32.75 12.00
N PRO A 79 3.86 -33.92 11.56
CA PRO A 79 3.81 -34.28 10.16
C PRO A 79 2.74 -33.47 9.40
N HIS A 80 3.16 -32.52 8.56
CA HIS A 80 2.25 -31.68 7.75
C HIS A 80 1.30 -32.46 6.84
N ASN A 81 1.69 -33.65 6.39
CA ASN A 81 0.85 -34.54 5.59
C ASN A 81 -0.26 -35.24 6.40
N GLN A 82 -0.24 -35.16 7.73
CA GLN A 82 -1.29 -35.67 8.62
C GLN A 82 -2.18 -34.56 9.16
N VAL A 83 -2.06 -33.32 8.67
CA VAL A 83 -3.01 -32.26 8.98
C VAL A 83 -4.31 -32.55 8.26
N GLY A 84 -5.37 -32.81 9.03
CA GLY A 84 -6.71 -33.08 8.52
C GLY A 84 -7.53 -31.81 8.35
N TYR A 85 -7.29 -30.81 9.18
CA TYR A 85 -8.02 -29.56 9.17
C TYR A 85 -7.10 -28.36 9.38
N VAL A 86 -7.37 -27.29 8.63
CA VAL A 86 -6.79 -25.97 8.86
C VAL A 86 -7.93 -25.00 9.13
N PHE A 87 -7.96 -24.45 10.33
CA PHE A 87 -8.95 -23.51 10.79
C PHE A 87 -8.42 -22.08 10.69
N LEU A 88 -9.09 -21.26 9.88
CA LEU A 88 -8.80 -19.85 9.67
C LEU A 88 -9.90 -19.02 10.34
N MET A 89 -9.65 -18.55 11.56
CA MET A 89 -10.67 -18.07 12.49
C MET A 89 -10.43 -16.60 12.86
N THR A 90 -11.03 -15.67 12.11
CA THR A 90 -10.86 -14.21 12.34
C THR A 90 -11.98 -13.41 11.64
N GLY A 91 -11.88 -12.09 11.67
CA GLY A 91 -12.73 -11.15 10.93
C GLY A 91 -13.24 -9.99 11.77
N LEU A 92 -13.16 -10.08 13.10
CA LEU A 92 -13.68 -9.02 13.98
C LEU A 92 -12.74 -7.81 14.09
N THR A 93 -11.44 -8.00 13.85
CA THR A 93 -10.45 -6.92 13.91
C THR A 93 -10.13 -6.32 12.54
N ASP A 94 -10.58 -6.96 11.47
CA ASP A 94 -10.30 -6.57 10.09
C ASP A 94 -10.94 -5.22 9.70
N SER A 95 -10.31 -4.52 8.77
CA SER A 95 -10.68 -3.17 8.36
C SER A 95 -11.75 -3.16 7.26
N TYR A 96 -12.70 -2.21 7.39
CA TYR A 96 -13.72 -1.95 6.37
C TYR A 96 -13.18 -1.19 5.15
N GLN A 97 -11.96 -0.65 5.20
CA GLN A 97 -11.45 0.32 4.22
C GLN A 97 -11.38 -0.20 2.77
N SER A 98 -11.22 -1.51 2.55
CA SER A 98 -11.27 -2.10 1.21
C SER A 98 -11.81 -3.53 1.25
N LEU A 99 -13.11 -3.68 0.98
CA LEU A 99 -13.77 -4.98 0.94
C LEU A 99 -13.33 -5.83 -0.26
N ALA A 100 -12.93 -5.20 -1.37
CA ALA A 100 -12.36 -5.92 -2.51
C ALA A 100 -11.01 -6.57 -2.14
N ASN A 101 -10.13 -5.84 -1.45
CA ASN A 101 -8.86 -6.39 -0.96
C ASN A 101 -9.10 -7.48 0.09
N MET A 102 -10.17 -7.37 0.89
CA MET A 102 -10.57 -8.40 1.84
C MET A 102 -10.87 -9.72 1.13
N GLN A 103 -11.70 -9.68 0.08
CA GLN A 103 -12.04 -10.88 -0.69
C GLN A 103 -10.80 -11.54 -1.30
N GLN A 104 -9.89 -10.73 -1.85
CA GLN A 104 -8.64 -11.23 -2.41
C GLN A 104 -7.75 -11.87 -1.33
N ALA A 105 -7.54 -11.20 -0.20
CA ALA A 105 -6.70 -11.69 0.89
C ALA A 105 -7.22 -13.01 1.48
N VAL A 106 -8.53 -13.17 1.60
CA VAL A 106 -9.17 -14.42 2.05
C VAL A 106 -8.90 -15.55 1.05
N SER A 107 -9.13 -15.29 -0.25
CA SER A 107 -8.87 -16.26 -1.32
C SER A 107 -7.40 -16.70 -1.34
N ASP A 108 -6.48 -15.74 -1.27
CA ASP A 108 -5.04 -16.01 -1.26
C ASP A 108 -4.60 -16.79 -0.03
N THR A 109 -5.16 -16.46 1.14
CA THR A 109 -4.87 -17.17 2.41
C THR A 109 -5.35 -18.62 2.34
N ILE A 110 -6.53 -18.87 1.78
CA ILE A 110 -7.06 -20.23 1.58
C ILE A 110 -6.20 -21.00 0.57
N GLY A 111 -5.85 -20.37 -0.56
CA GLY A 111 -4.95 -20.94 -1.56
C GLY A 111 -3.59 -21.32 -0.97
N LYS A 112 -3.03 -20.43 -0.14
CA LYS A 112 -1.80 -20.68 0.61
C LYS A 112 -1.94 -21.86 1.56
N ALA A 113 -2.99 -21.91 2.39
CA ALA A 113 -3.23 -23.02 3.31
C ALA A 113 -3.31 -24.38 2.57
N ARG A 114 -4.02 -24.44 1.44
CA ARG A 114 -4.09 -25.64 0.59
C ARG A 114 -2.73 -26.05 0.02
N SER A 115 -1.90 -25.07 -0.33
CA SER A 115 -0.55 -25.36 -0.87
C SER A 115 0.40 -25.94 0.19
N ILE A 116 0.19 -25.59 1.47
CA ILE A 116 1.02 -26.07 2.59
C ILE A 116 0.51 -27.42 3.10
N PHE A 117 -0.80 -27.53 3.32
CA PHE A 117 -1.46 -28.69 3.92
C PHE A 117 -2.39 -29.34 2.89
N THR A 118 -1.81 -30.06 1.94
CA THR A 118 -2.51 -30.55 0.74
C THR A 118 -3.63 -31.56 1.02
N ALA A 119 -3.59 -32.25 2.17
CA ALA A 119 -4.61 -33.21 2.58
C ALA A 119 -5.71 -32.59 3.46
N ALA A 120 -5.54 -31.34 3.88
CA ALA A 120 -6.40 -30.73 4.88
C ALA A 120 -7.68 -30.14 4.28
N ARG A 121 -8.79 -30.26 5.02
CA ARG A 121 -9.99 -29.46 4.81
C ARG A 121 -9.77 -28.08 5.41
N ILE A 122 -9.89 -27.05 4.58
CA ILE A 122 -9.82 -25.66 5.05
C ILE A 122 -11.20 -25.26 5.59
N VAL A 123 -11.21 -24.79 6.83
CA VAL A 123 -12.39 -24.29 7.54
C VAL A 123 -12.18 -22.81 7.83
N VAL A 124 -13.15 -21.98 7.47
CA VAL A 124 -13.13 -20.54 7.71
C VAL A 124 -14.22 -20.19 8.70
N GLY A 125 -13.81 -19.78 9.89
CA GLY A 125 -14.70 -19.26 10.93
C GLY A 125 -14.81 -17.76 10.80
N VAL A 126 -16.02 -17.28 10.50
CA VAL A 126 -16.26 -15.88 10.17
C VAL A 126 -16.61 -15.09 11.43
N GLY A 127 -15.63 -14.34 11.93
CA GLY A 127 -15.76 -13.45 13.07
C GLY A 127 -16.09 -14.14 14.40
N PRO A 128 -15.30 -15.11 14.88
CA PRO A 128 -15.51 -15.71 16.19
C PRO A 128 -15.36 -14.66 17.29
N GLY A 129 -16.27 -14.63 18.25
CA GLY A 129 -16.24 -13.70 19.38
C GLY A 129 -17.61 -13.15 19.71
N CYS A 130 -17.63 -12.08 20.48
CA CYS A 130 -18.87 -11.46 20.93
C CYS A 130 -19.10 -10.09 20.27
N ILE A 131 -20.32 -9.58 20.41
CA ILE A 131 -20.70 -8.22 20.06
C ILE A 131 -20.38 -7.36 21.29
N PRO A 132 -19.32 -6.53 21.28
CA PRO A 132 -19.10 -5.61 22.39
C PRO A 132 -20.33 -4.74 22.58
N ASP A 133 -20.58 -4.29 23.82
CA ASP A 133 -21.60 -3.29 24.13
C ASP A 133 -21.33 -2.02 23.29
N ALA A 134 -21.95 -1.96 22.11
CA ALA A 134 -21.75 -0.88 21.16
C ALA A 134 -23.10 -0.48 20.60
N ASP A 135 -23.57 0.70 21.02
CA ASP A 135 -24.73 1.40 20.45
C ASP A 135 -24.44 1.90 19.01
N ASP A 136 -23.23 1.68 18.49
CA ASP A 136 -22.78 2.12 17.18
C ASP A 136 -23.28 1.17 16.07
N THR A 137 -24.50 1.47 15.60
CA THR A 137 -25.16 0.76 14.50
C THR A 137 -24.33 0.80 13.21
N GLU A 138 -23.55 1.86 12.97
CA GLU A 138 -22.73 1.99 11.77
C GLU A 138 -21.52 1.05 11.84
N ALA A 139 -20.84 0.96 12.98
CA ALA A 139 -19.75 0.02 13.19
C ALA A 139 -20.22 -1.45 13.03
N ILE A 140 -21.40 -1.77 13.56
CA ILE A 140 -22.01 -3.11 13.39
C ILE A 140 -22.29 -3.40 11.92
N ALA A 141 -22.86 -2.44 11.17
CA ALA A 141 -23.14 -2.60 9.75
C ALA A 141 -21.87 -2.79 8.92
N LYS A 142 -20.84 -1.95 9.14
CA LYS A 142 -19.51 -2.08 8.50
C LYS A 142 -18.89 -3.45 8.79
N GLN A 143 -19.00 -3.93 10.02
CA GLN A 143 -18.52 -5.25 10.39
C GLN A 143 -19.30 -6.35 9.66
N GLY A 144 -20.63 -6.22 9.52
CA GLY A 144 -21.45 -7.13 8.72
C GLY A 144 -20.96 -7.26 7.27
N HIS A 145 -20.55 -6.15 6.65
CA HIS A 145 -19.97 -6.17 5.30
C HIS A 145 -18.60 -6.88 5.24
N ILE A 146 -17.74 -6.70 6.25
CA ILE A 146 -16.46 -7.43 6.36
C ILE A 146 -16.72 -8.94 6.44
N LEU A 147 -17.62 -9.36 7.35
CA LEU A 147 -17.96 -10.78 7.52
C LEU A 147 -18.60 -11.38 6.26
N THR A 148 -19.40 -10.59 5.53
CA THR A 148 -19.95 -10.98 4.23
C THR A 148 -18.86 -11.17 3.18
N ALA A 149 -17.89 -10.24 3.10
CA ALA A 149 -16.76 -10.35 2.19
C ALA A 149 -15.94 -11.62 2.42
N ILE A 150 -15.62 -11.92 3.69
CA ILE A 150 -14.91 -13.15 4.08
C ILE A 150 -15.73 -14.39 3.68
N THR A 151 -17.02 -14.39 4.01
CA THR A 151 -17.93 -15.51 3.70
C THR A 151 -17.95 -15.81 2.21
N LEU A 152 -18.21 -14.81 1.37
CA LEU A 152 -18.33 -15.00 -0.07
C LEU A 152 -17.00 -15.45 -0.71
N ALA A 153 -15.88 -14.87 -0.29
CA ALA A 153 -14.57 -15.27 -0.79
C ALA A 153 -14.21 -16.72 -0.37
N ALA A 154 -14.52 -17.11 0.87
CA ALA A 154 -14.27 -18.45 1.36
C ALA A 154 -15.15 -19.50 0.68
N VAL A 155 -16.42 -19.19 0.42
CA VAL A 155 -17.33 -20.05 -0.37
C VAL A 155 -16.80 -20.21 -1.80
N ALA A 156 -16.41 -19.11 -2.46
CA ALA A 156 -15.85 -19.16 -3.81
C ALA A 156 -14.55 -19.98 -3.88
N ALA A 157 -13.75 -19.99 -2.80
CA ALA A 157 -12.54 -20.78 -2.66
C ALA A 157 -12.77 -22.21 -2.15
N ASP A 158 -14.02 -22.69 -2.12
CA ASP A 158 -14.43 -24.03 -1.69
C ASP A 158 -13.97 -24.40 -0.26
N ALA A 159 -13.93 -23.43 0.67
CA ALA A 159 -13.70 -23.69 2.08
C ALA A 159 -15.01 -24.13 2.79
N LEU A 160 -14.90 -24.82 3.92
CA LEU A 160 -16.03 -25.00 4.84
C LEU A 160 -16.22 -23.70 5.61
N VAL A 161 -17.35 -23.02 5.41
CA VAL A 161 -17.58 -21.70 6.01
C VAL A 161 -18.55 -21.79 7.18
N ILE A 162 -18.08 -21.40 8.37
CA ILE A 162 -18.90 -21.25 9.56
C ILE A 162 -19.28 -19.77 9.65
N ARG A 163 -20.50 -19.48 9.23
CA ARG A 163 -20.97 -18.11 9.04
C ARG A 163 -21.33 -17.46 10.38
N ASN A 164 -21.10 -16.15 10.47
CA ASN A 164 -21.58 -15.27 11.54
C ASN A 164 -21.34 -15.82 12.95
N MET A 165 -20.13 -16.29 13.24
CA MET A 165 -19.79 -16.88 14.54
C MET A 165 -19.94 -15.87 15.68
N ARG A 166 -19.88 -14.57 15.38
CA ARG A 166 -20.13 -13.49 16.34
C ARG A 166 -21.51 -13.57 16.99
N ALA A 167 -22.52 -14.03 16.25
CA ALA A 167 -23.88 -14.15 16.76
C ALA A 167 -24.06 -15.28 17.79
N ILE A 168 -23.07 -16.19 17.91
CA ILE A 168 -23.11 -17.29 18.88
C ILE A 168 -23.00 -16.75 20.31
N CYS A 169 -22.04 -15.85 20.56
CA CYS A 169 -21.96 -15.12 21.82
C CYS A 169 -22.96 -13.94 21.83
N GLY A 170 -23.19 -13.31 20.67
CA GLY A 170 -24.11 -12.19 20.57
C GLY A 170 -23.70 -11.03 21.48
N SER A 171 -24.68 -10.35 22.04
CA SER A 171 -24.50 -9.28 23.04
C SER A 171 -24.77 -9.77 24.47
N ASP A 172 -24.69 -11.08 24.74
CA ASP A 172 -25.00 -11.62 26.06
C ASP A 172 -23.87 -11.31 27.05
N PRO A 173 -24.12 -10.50 28.11
CA PRO A 173 -23.09 -10.18 29.09
C PRO A 173 -22.57 -11.40 29.83
N ASP A 174 -23.37 -12.48 29.96
CA ASP A 174 -22.98 -13.70 30.66
C ASP A 174 -22.03 -14.57 29.83
N MET A 175 -21.84 -14.27 28.54
CA MET A 175 -20.87 -14.92 27.66
C MET A 175 -19.62 -14.07 27.40
N HIS A 176 -19.60 -12.82 27.90
CA HIS A 176 -18.48 -11.91 27.75
C HIS A 176 -17.41 -12.12 28.82
N ALA A 177 -16.14 -12.07 28.41
CA ALA A 177 -15.02 -11.86 29.32
C ALA A 177 -14.54 -10.41 29.24
N THR A 178 -14.07 -9.99 28.06
CA THR A 178 -13.58 -8.62 27.82
C THR A 178 -13.67 -8.26 26.33
N GLY A 179 -14.27 -7.11 26.00
CA GLY A 179 -14.40 -6.65 24.61
C GLY A 179 -15.06 -7.71 23.72
N ILE A 180 -14.42 -8.07 22.60
CA ILE A 180 -14.89 -9.14 21.70
C ILE A 180 -14.65 -10.56 22.24
N ASN A 181 -13.91 -10.71 23.34
CA ASN A 181 -13.45 -12.00 23.81
C ASN A 181 -14.50 -12.69 24.70
N PRO A 182 -14.93 -13.91 24.34
CA PRO A 182 -15.87 -14.68 25.15
C PRO A 182 -15.20 -15.23 26.40
N ASN A 183 -16.02 -15.50 27.42
CA ASN A 183 -15.62 -16.30 28.57
C ASN A 183 -15.72 -17.81 28.27
N ASP A 184 -15.56 -18.66 29.29
CA ASP A 184 -15.60 -20.12 29.12
C ASP A 184 -16.89 -20.64 28.45
N GLU A 185 -18.05 -20.03 28.74
CA GLU A 185 -19.32 -20.46 28.17
C GLU A 185 -19.43 -20.06 26.69
N GLY A 186 -19.03 -18.83 26.35
CA GLY A 186 -18.94 -18.40 24.96
C GLY A 186 -17.95 -19.25 24.15
N MET A 187 -16.80 -19.60 24.72
CA MET A 187 -15.82 -20.52 24.10
C MET A 187 -16.42 -21.90 23.86
N ARG A 188 -17.19 -22.44 24.82
CA ARG A 188 -17.87 -23.74 24.70
C ARG A 188 -18.88 -23.73 23.55
N LEU A 189 -19.68 -22.68 23.41
CA LEU A 189 -20.67 -22.56 22.34
C LEU A 189 -20.04 -22.37 20.96
N LEU A 190 -18.95 -21.58 20.87
CA LEU A 190 -18.15 -21.48 19.65
C LEU A 190 -17.60 -22.86 19.24
N ALA A 191 -17.09 -23.64 20.20
CA ALA A 191 -16.59 -24.99 19.93
C ALA A 191 -17.68 -25.90 19.38
N GLN A 192 -18.87 -25.89 19.98
CA GLN A 192 -20.01 -26.70 19.52
C GLN A 192 -20.43 -26.35 18.09
N ALA A 193 -20.48 -25.06 17.75
CA ALA A 193 -20.82 -24.64 16.39
C ALA A 193 -19.78 -25.13 15.36
N VAL A 194 -18.49 -25.12 15.72
CA VAL A 194 -17.43 -25.63 14.85
C VAL A 194 -17.53 -27.14 14.66
N VAL A 195 -17.67 -27.92 15.73
CA VAL A 195 -17.82 -29.38 15.66
C VAL A 195 -19.02 -29.75 14.80
N ALA A 196 -20.19 -29.17 15.08
CA ALA A 196 -21.41 -29.44 14.32
C ALA A 196 -21.24 -29.13 12.83
N SER A 197 -20.55 -28.04 12.49
CA SER A 197 -20.28 -27.67 11.09
C SER A 197 -19.34 -28.65 10.41
N VAL A 198 -18.29 -29.10 11.12
CA VAL A 198 -17.34 -30.09 10.62
C VAL A 198 -18.00 -31.45 10.42
N ASP A 199 -18.85 -31.88 11.35
CA ASP A 199 -19.57 -33.14 11.24
C ASP A 199 -20.60 -33.12 10.11
N ALA A 200 -21.30 -32.00 9.91
CA ALA A 200 -22.17 -31.81 8.77
C ALA A 200 -21.43 -31.87 7.42
N ASP A 201 -20.19 -31.35 7.35
CA ASP A 201 -19.34 -31.41 6.14
C ASP A 201 -18.85 -32.82 5.81
N LYS A 202 -18.76 -33.73 6.82
CA LYS A 202 -18.39 -35.15 6.62
C LYS A 202 -19.49 -35.98 5.94
N GLY A 203 -20.75 -35.56 6.01
CA GLY A 203 -21.93 -36.27 5.47
C GLY A 203 -22.36 -37.49 6.30
N GLU A 204 -23.54 -38.04 5.99
CA GLU A 204 -24.09 -39.26 6.63
C GLU A 204 -23.33 -40.53 6.16
N PRO A 205 -23.10 -41.54 7.03
CA PRO A 205 -22.66 -42.86 6.59
C PRO A 205 -23.65 -43.44 5.57
N LEU A 206 -23.15 -44.00 4.47
CA LEU A 206 -24.01 -44.72 3.53
C LEU A 206 -24.67 -45.91 4.24
N ASP A 207 -26.00 -45.90 4.34
CA ASP A 207 -26.78 -47.08 4.70
C ASP A 207 -26.37 -48.24 3.78
N THR A 208 -25.99 -49.35 4.40
CA THR A 208 -25.75 -50.63 3.70
C THR A 208 -26.91 -50.97 2.78
N PRO A 209 -26.67 -51.49 1.56
CA PRO A 209 -27.74 -51.78 0.61
C PRO A 209 -28.76 -52.76 1.20
N VAL A 210 -30.05 -52.42 1.14
CA VAL A 210 -31.14 -53.37 1.44
C VAL A 210 -31.12 -54.47 0.38
N THR A 211 -30.68 -55.67 0.75
CA THR A 211 -30.51 -56.80 -0.17
C THR A 211 -31.74 -57.70 -0.31
N ASP A 212 -32.94 -57.27 0.07
CA ASP A 212 -34.12 -58.15 -0.03
C ASP A 212 -35.36 -57.44 -0.58
N LEU A 213 -35.59 -57.62 -1.88
CA LEU A 213 -36.85 -57.29 -2.55
C LEU A 213 -37.33 -58.51 -3.35
N THR A 214 -37.81 -59.54 -2.64
CA THR A 214 -38.59 -60.61 -3.28
C THR A 214 -39.94 -60.08 -3.73
N ARG A 215 -40.09 -59.88 -5.05
CA ARG A 215 -41.33 -59.45 -5.70
C ARG A 215 -42.23 -60.66 -5.97
N VAL A 216 -43.38 -60.74 -5.29
CA VAL A 216 -44.43 -61.73 -5.59
C VAL A 216 -45.27 -61.25 -6.77
N TYR A 217 -45.44 -62.10 -7.79
CA TYR A 217 -46.34 -61.89 -8.93
C TYR A 217 -47.61 -62.70 -8.72
N THR A 218 -48.78 -62.06 -8.78
CA THR A 218 -50.07 -62.71 -9.02
C THR A 218 -50.87 -61.95 -10.09
N SER A 219 -51.52 -62.73 -10.94
CA SER A 219 -52.49 -62.39 -12.00
C SER A 219 -53.66 -63.39 -11.83
N PRO A 220 -54.94 -63.18 -12.25
CA PRO A 220 -55.47 -62.32 -13.34
C PRO A 220 -56.69 -61.47 -12.91
N GLY A 221 -57.16 -60.44 -13.63
CA GLY A 221 -57.92 -60.56 -14.88
C GLY A 221 -59.26 -59.83 -14.75
N ALA A 222 -59.24 -58.50 -14.87
CA ALA A 222 -60.34 -57.60 -15.23
C ALA A 222 -59.73 -56.19 -15.38
N ASP A 223 -60.28 -55.41 -16.30
CA ASP A 223 -60.00 -53.99 -16.50
C ASP A 223 -58.65 -53.60 -17.13
N TRP A 224 -58.54 -53.81 -18.44
CA TRP A 224 -57.42 -53.30 -19.24
C TRP A 224 -57.53 -51.78 -19.51
N ALA A 225 -58.76 -51.27 -19.70
CA ALA A 225 -59.03 -49.85 -19.95
C ALA A 225 -58.76 -48.99 -18.71
N THR A 226 -59.19 -49.45 -17.54
CA THR A 226 -58.95 -48.77 -16.25
C THR A 226 -57.46 -48.80 -15.86
N ARG A 227 -56.71 -49.84 -16.26
CA ARG A 227 -55.25 -49.88 -16.08
C ARG A 227 -54.51 -48.88 -16.97
N GLN A 228 -54.91 -48.67 -18.22
CA GLN A 228 -54.28 -47.66 -19.07
C GLN A 228 -54.55 -46.23 -18.57
N VAL A 229 -55.79 -45.93 -18.18
CA VAL A 229 -56.15 -44.62 -17.60
C VAL A 229 -55.48 -44.40 -16.26
N ASN A 230 -55.42 -45.40 -15.39
CA ASN A 230 -54.70 -45.28 -14.11
C ASN A 230 -53.17 -45.22 -14.30
N ALA A 231 -52.62 -45.88 -15.33
CA ALA A 231 -51.19 -45.77 -15.67
C ALA A 231 -50.86 -44.40 -16.27
N GLN A 232 -51.73 -43.82 -17.11
CA GLN A 232 -51.58 -42.45 -17.62
C GLN A 232 -51.74 -41.43 -16.49
N ARG A 233 -52.78 -41.53 -15.66
CA ARG A 233 -52.96 -40.66 -14.49
C ARG A 233 -51.83 -40.79 -13.48
N LYS A 234 -51.29 -41.99 -13.25
CA LYS A 234 -50.08 -42.16 -12.42
C LYS A 234 -48.85 -41.56 -13.09
N ARG A 235 -48.67 -41.70 -14.41
CA ARG A 235 -47.56 -41.04 -15.13
C ARG A 235 -47.70 -39.53 -15.14
N GLU A 236 -48.90 -38.99 -15.27
CA GLU A 236 -49.18 -37.55 -15.19
C GLU A 236 -49.07 -37.02 -13.77
N ALA A 237 -49.51 -37.78 -12.77
CA ALA A 237 -49.33 -37.47 -11.36
C ALA A 237 -47.84 -37.55 -10.96
N SER A 238 -47.10 -38.57 -11.40
CA SER A 238 -45.65 -38.67 -11.19
C SER A 238 -44.89 -37.58 -11.95
N LYS A 239 -45.36 -37.14 -13.14
CA LYS A 239 -44.80 -35.98 -13.83
C LYS A 239 -45.10 -34.67 -13.10
N LYS A 240 -46.28 -34.53 -12.49
CA LYS A 240 -46.65 -33.36 -11.67
C LYS A 240 -45.90 -33.34 -10.34
N GLU A 241 -45.71 -34.49 -9.71
CA GLU A 241 -44.97 -34.66 -8.45
C GLU A 241 -43.47 -34.46 -8.66
N ALA A 242 -42.91 -34.97 -9.76
CA ALA A 242 -41.52 -34.71 -10.15
C ALA A 242 -41.25 -33.25 -10.58
N ASN A 243 -42.29 -32.47 -10.91
CA ASN A 243 -42.21 -31.04 -11.20
C ASN A 243 -42.61 -30.15 -10.02
N ARG A 244 -43.02 -30.72 -8.87
CA ARG A 244 -43.20 -29.94 -7.65
C ARG A 244 -41.81 -29.73 -7.05
N PRO A 245 -41.39 -28.47 -6.80
CA PRO A 245 -40.16 -28.21 -6.07
C PRO A 245 -40.20 -28.99 -4.76
N THR A 246 -39.26 -29.90 -4.60
CA THR A 246 -39.10 -30.63 -3.33
C THR A 246 -38.70 -29.63 -2.24
N GLY A 247 -39.01 -29.93 -0.97
CA GLY A 247 -38.58 -29.06 0.14
C GLY A 247 -37.07 -28.76 0.11
N THR A 248 -36.26 -29.73 -0.32
CA THR A 248 -34.82 -29.59 -0.53
C THR A 248 -34.47 -28.60 -1.65
N GLU A 249 -35.14 -28.66 -2.80
CA GLU A 249 -34.93 -27.70 -3.90
C GLU A 249 -35.36 -26.28 -3.50
N LEU A 250 -36.44 -26.15 -2.74
CA LEU A 250 -36.87 -24.86 -2.18
C LEU A 250 -35.81 -24.29 -1.22
N THR A 251 -35.28 -25.09 -0.29
CA THR A 251 -34.18 -24.66 0.60
C THR A 251 -32.92 -24.28 -0.17
N GLN A 252 -32.58 -25.02 -1.23
CA GLN A 252 -31.45 -24.68 -2.11
C GLN A 252 -31.69 -23.38 -2.89
N LEU A 253 -32.91 -23.11 -3.32
CA LEU A 253 -33.26 -21.86 -4.00
C LEU A 253 -33.23 -20.67 -3.04
N THR A 254 -33.75 -20.83 -1.82
CA THR A 254 -33.70 -19.79 -0.78
C THR A 254 -32.26 -19.45 -0.41
N SER A 255 -31.42 -20.44 -0.15
CA SER A 255 -29.99 -20.20 0.15
C SER A 255 -29.25 -19.51 -0.99
N LYS A 256 -29.49 -19.90 -2.24
CA LYS A 256 -28.92 -19.20 -3.41
C LYS A 256 -29.41 -17.77 -3.54
N LEU A 257 -30.68 -17.50 -3.21
CA LEU A 257 -31.24 -16.16 -3.26
C LEU A 257 -30.62 -15.27 -2.17
N ASP A 258 -30.42 -15.80 -0.97
CA ASP A 258 -29.75 -15.10 0.13
C ASP A 258 -28.29 -14.78 -0.24
N GLU A 259 -27.56 -15.74 -0.79
CA GLU A 259 -26.18 -15.53 -1.27
C GLU A 259 -26.11 -14.48 -2.39
N LEU A 260 -27.04 -14.51 -3.34
CA LEU A 260 -27.11 -13.53 -4.41
C LEU A 260 -27.39 -12.12 -3.86
N THR A 261 -28.31 -12.02 -2.90
CA THR A 261 -28.67 -10.75 -2.24
C THR A 261 -27.47 -10.17 -1.48
N GLN A 262 -26.75 -11.01 -0.72
CA GLN A 262 -25.53 -10.62 -0.04
C GLN A 262 -24.43 -10.18 -1.01
N THR A 263 -24.27 -10.91 -2.12
CA THR A 263 -23.29 -10.59 -3.17
C THR A 263 -23.60 -9.24 -3.82
N GLN A 264 -24.86 -8.99 -4.19
CA GLN A 264 -25.29 -7.72 -4.76
C GLN A 264 -25.08 -6.56 -3.79
N GLY A 265 -25.48 -6.72 -2.53
CA GLY A 265 -25.28 -5.71 -1.49
C GLY A 265 -23.80 -5.38 -1.26
N LEU A 266 -22.94 -6.40 -1.18
CA LEU A 266 -21.50 -6.19 -1.01
C LEU A 266 -20.88 -5.51 -2.25
N GLN A 267 -21.30 -5.90 -3.45
CA GLN A 267 -20.79 -5.32 -4.68
C GLN A 267 -21.13 -3.83 -4.80
N GLN A 268 -22.35 -3.43 -4.40
CA GLN A 268 -22.75 -2.02 -4.33
C GLN A 268 -21.82 -1.22 -3.42
N VAL A 269 -21.55 -1.73 -2.22
CA VAL A 269 -20.63 -1.08 -1.27
C VAL A 269 -19.20 -1.00 -1.82
N ILE A 270 -18.70 -2.05 -2.48
CA ILE A 270 -17.37 -2.03 -3.11
C ILE A 270 -17.29 -0.95 -4.20
N ILE A 271 -18.33 -0.79 -5.02
CA ILE A 271 -18.39 0.25 -6.05
C ILE A 271 -18.35 1.64 -5.41
N GLU A 272 -19.10 1.86 -4.33
CA GLU A 272 -19.09 3.12 -3.58
C GLU A 272 -17.69 3.42 -3.00
N GLN A 273 -17.00 2.42 -2.44
CA GLN A 273 -15.62 2.57 -1.97
C GLN A 273 -14.66 2.95 -3.09
N GLN A 274 -14.80 2.33 -4.27
CA GLN A 274 -13.98 2.63 -5.45
C GLN A 274 -14.23 4.05 -5.96
N GLN A 275 -15.49 4.49 -6.04
CA GLN A 275 -15.84 5.85 -6.45
C GLN A 275 -15.27 6.90 -5.49
N ALA A 276 -15.37 6.67 -4.18
CA ALA A 276 -14.79 7.56 -3.17
C ALA A 276 -13.25 7.65 -3.29
N ALA A 277 -12.59 6.52 -3.55
CA ALA A 277 -11.14 6.49 -3.77
C ALA A 277 -10.74 7.27 -5.04
N LEU A 278 -11.46 7.09 -6.14
CA LEU A 278 -11.24 7.83 -7.39
C LEU A 278 -11.46 9.34 -7.20
N ALA A 279 -12.50 9.75 -6.49
CA ALA A 279 -12.76 11.15 -6.19
C ALA A 279 -11.61 11.79 -5.38
N LYS A 280 -11.07 11.07 -4.39
CA LYS A 280 -9.91 11.51 -3.61
C LYS A 280 -8.66 11.65 -4.49
N GLN A 281 -8.42 10.68 -5.38
CA GLN A 281 -7.29 10.73 -6.31
C GLN A 281 -7.41 11.91 -7.29
N GLN A 282 -8.62 12.17 -7.80
CA GLN A 282 -8.88 13.31 -8.66
C GLN A 282 -8.59 14.63 -7.94
N ALA A 283 -9.10 14.82 -6.72
CA ALA A 283 -8.83 16.02 -5.93
C ALA A 283 -7.32 16.22 -5.65
N GLN A 284 -6.57 15.15 -5.42
CA GLN A 284 -5.12 15.22 -5.24
C GLN A 284 -4.40 15.62 -6.53
N LEU A 285 -4.83 15.10 -7.69
CA LEU A 285 -4.27 15.48 -8.98
C LEU A 285 -4.56 16.95 -9.30
N GLU A 286 -5.76 17.42 -9.02
CA GLU A 286 -6.14 18.84 -9.18
C GLU A 286 -5.24 19.74 -8.31
N ALA A 287 -5.04 19.40 -7.03
CA ALA A 287 -4.14 20.13 -6.15
C ALA A 287 -2.67 20.13 -6.65
N GLN A 288 -2.19 19.02 -7.19
CA GLN A 288 -0.85 18.94 -7.78
C GLN A 288 -0.72 19.80 -9.04
N GLN A 289 -1.77 19.86 -9.88
CA GLN A 289 -1.79 20.73 -11.06
C GLN A 289 -1.74 22.21 -10.68
N GLU A 290 -2.45 22.61 -9.63
CA GLU A 290 -2.40 23.98 -9.11
C GLU A 290 -1.01 24.34 -8.59
N GLN A 291 -0.38 23.45 -7.83
CA GLN A 291 1.00 23.64 -7.35
C GLN A 291 2.00 23.76 -8.50
N LEU A 292 1.87 22.94 -9.53
CA LEU A 292 2.74 22.99 -10.69
C LEU A 292 2.57 24.30 -11.46
N LYS A 293 1.33 24.79 -11.60
CA LYS A 293 1.05 26.08 -12.23
C LYS A 293 1.68 27.24 -11.45
N ALA A 294 1.53 27.24 -10.12
CA ALA A 294 2.16 28.25 -9.27
C ALA A 294 3.70 28.24 -9.40
N ALA A 295 4.32 27.05 -9.42
CA ALA A 295 5.75 26.92 -9.65
C ALA A 295 6.19 27.43 -11.02
N GLN A 296 5.41 27.16 -12.09
CA GLN A 296 5.68 27.70 -13.43
C GLN A 296 5.62 29.23 -13.47
N ASP A 297 4.64 29.83 -12.81
CA ASP A 297 4.51 31.29 -12.75
C ASP A 297 5.66 31.93 -11.95
N GLN A 298 6.11 31.29 -10.88
CA GLN A 298 7.30 31.72 -10.14
C GLN A 298 8.56 31.65 -11.00
N LEU A 299 8.76 30.57 -11.77
CA LEU A 299 9.90 30.43 -12.67
C LEU A 299 9.90 31.49 -13.77
N LYS A 300 8.74 31.81 -14.36
CA LYS A 300 8.61 32.91 -15.33
C LYS A 300 9.01 34.26 -14.72
N SER A 301 8.58 34.52 -13.49
CA SER A 301 8.95 35.76 -12.77
C SER A 301 10.46 35.84 -12.52
N GLN A 302 11.08 34.73 -12.10
CA GLN A 302 12.54 34.65 -11.91
C GLN A 302 13.29 34.84 -13.22
N GLN A 303 12.82 34.24 -14.32
CA GLN A 303 13.42 34.42 -15.65
C GLN A 303 13.38 35.90 -16.08
N ALA A 304 12.22 36.56 -15.94
CA ALA A 304 12.10 37.98 -16.26
C ALA A 304 13.04 38.86 -15.42
N SER A 305 13.24 38.52 -14.14
CA SER A 305 14.19 39.22 -13.27
C SER A 305 15.64 39.03 -13.73
N LEU A 306 16.03 37.81 -14.11
CA LEU A 306 17.36 37.51 -14.64
C LEU A 306 17.63 38.24 -15.97
N GLU A 307 16.66 38.28 -16.87
CA GLU A 307 16.75 39.03 -18.13
C GLU A 307 16.96 40.54 -17.88
N ALA A 308 16.26 41.12 -16.89
CA ALA A 308 16.45 42.51 -16.51
C ALA A 308 17.86 42.77 -15.93
N GLN A 309 18.35 41.86 -15.06
CA GLN A 309 19.70 41.94 -14.51
C GLN A 309 20.78 41.85 -15.59
N GLN A 310 20.62 40.93 -16.56
CA GLN A 310 21.54 40.80 -17.69
C GLN A 310 21.60 42.09 -18.52
N LYS A 311 20.46 42.73 -18.77
CA LYS A 311 20.41 44.01 -19.49
C LYS A 311 21.15 45.12 -18.74
N GLN A 312 20.96 45.20 -17.41
CA GLN A 312 21.66 46.17 -16.58
C GLN A 312 23.18 45.94 -16.59
N LEU A 313 23.62 44.68 -16.49
CA LEU A 313 25.04 44.33 -16.61
C LEU A 313 25.61 44.74 -17.97
N GLY A 314 24.86 44.53 -19.06
CA GLY A 314 25.26 44.98 -20.39
C GLY A 314 25.50 46.50 -20.45
N GLN A 315 24.59 47.29 -19.87
CA GLN A 315 24.74 48.75 -19.80
C GLN A 315 25.98 49.18 -18.99
N ILE A 316 26.26 48.49 -17.88
CA ILE A 316 27.46 48.75 -17.07
C ILE A 316 28.72 48.44 -17.88
N VAL A 317 28.74 47.34 -18.62
CA VAL A 317 29.88 46.97 -19.49
C VAL A 317 30.12 48.04 -20.56
N ASP A 318 29.06 48.54 -21.20
CA ASP A 318 29.17 49.61 -22.19
C ASP A 318 29.70 50.93 -21.60
N GLN A 319 29.24 51.28 -20.39
CA GLN A 319 29.74 52.46 -19.66
C GLN A 319 31.22 52.32 -19.31
N LEU A 320 31.64 51.16 -18.80
CA LEU A 320 33.04 50.88 -18.46
C LEU A 320 33.93 50.94 -19.71
N LYS A 321 33.44 50.44 -20.85
CA LYS A 321 34.16 50.54 -22.13
C LYS A 321 34.41 51.99 -22.51
N GLY A 322 33.38 52.85 -22.42
CA GLY A 322 33.54 54.28 -22.68
C GLY A 322 34.58 54.96 -21.78
N ILE A 323 34.57 54.64 -20.48
CA ILE A 323 35.57 55.16 -19.53
C ILE A 323 36.99 54.72 -19.91
N VAL A 324 37.17 53.46 -20.31
CA VAL A 324 38.48 52.94 -20.73
C VAL A 324 38.97 53.64 -22.00
N ASP A 325 38.10 53.89 -22.96
CA ASP A 325 38.43 54.62 -24.20
C ASP A 325 38.85 56.08 -23.91
N ASP A 326 38.13 56.77 -23.00
CA ASP A 326 38.44 58.12 -22.54
C ASP A 326 39.78 58.18 -21.78
N GLN A 327 40.04 57.19 -20.93
CA GLN A 327 41.32 57.04 -20.23
C GLN A 327 42.47 56.81 -21.22
N GLY A 328 42.28 55.96 -22.23
CA GLY A 328 43.27 55.72 -23.28
C GLY A 328 43.61 57.00 -24.07
N SER A 329 42.60 57.80 -24.38
CA SER A 329 42.77 59.11 -25.03
C SER A 329 43.54 60.09 -24.13
N THR A 330 43.21 60.15 -22.83
CA THR A 330 43.89 60.99 -21.84
C THR A 330 45.37 60.61 -21.70
N VAL A 331 45.68 59.32 -21.60
CA VAL A 331 47.06 58.82 -21.52
C VAL A 331 47.86 59.21 -22.77
N SER A 332 47.25 59.13 -23.95
CA SER A 332 47.88 59.52 -25.22
C SER A 332 48.20 61.03 -25.26
N GLN A 333 47.30 61.87 -24.73
CA GLN A 333 47.53 63.32 -24.59
C GLN A 333 48.66 63.61 -23.59
N LEU A 334 48.66 62.96 -22.43
CA LEU A 334 49.74 63.10 -21.43
C LEU A 334 51.09 62.67 -21.99
N LYS A 335 51.14 61.60 -22.79
CA LYS A 335 52.35 61.18 -23.50
C LYS A 335 52.86 62.29 -24.43
N THR A 336 51.98 62.89 -25.21
CA THR A 336 52.33 64.01 -26.11
C THR A 336 52.89 65.20 -25.34
N VAL A 337 52.27 65.57 -24.21
CA VAL A 337 52.77 66.64 -23.34
C VAL A 337 54.14 66.30 -22.76
N THR A 338 54.33 65.06 -22.31
CA THR A 338 55.60 64.57 -21.76
C THR A 338 56.71 64.63 -22.82
N ASP A 339 56.43 64.17 -24.04
CA ASP A 339 57.38 64.21 -25.16
C ASP A 339 57.76 65.67 -25.52
N ASN A 340 56.79 66.59 -25.54
CA ASN A 340 57.04 68.02 -25.75
C ASN A 340 57.88 68.67 -24.63
N LEU A 341 57.65 68.27 -23.38
CA LEU A 341 58.41 68.78 -22.24
C LEU A 341 59.86 68.30 -22.29
N ALA A 342 60.10 67.02 -22.60
CA ALA A 342 61.45 66.48 -22.80
C ALA A 342 62.20 67.18 -23.95
N ALA A 343 61.50 67.50 -25.05
CA ALA A 343 62.08 68.29 -26.14
C ALA A 343 62.42 69.73 -25.71
N THR A 344 61.61 70.33 -24.84
CA THR A 344 61.86 71.67 -24.28
C THR A 344 63.06 71.66 -23.34
N ASP A 345 63.15 70.65 -22.47
CA ASP A 345 64.27 70.44 -21.55
C ASP A 345 65.60 70.33 -22.31
N GLY A 346 65.65 69.50 -23.35
CA GLY A 346 66.84 69.39 -24.22
C GLY A 346 67.22 70.70 -24.93
N ARG A 347 66.24 71.56 -25.28
CA ARG A 347 66.52 72.91 -25.81
C ARG A 347 67.09 73.84 -24.74
N VAL A 348 66.59 73.76 -23.50
CA VAL A 348 67.11 74.53 -22.37
C VAL A 348 68.56 74.14 -22.08
N ASP A 349 68.87 72.84 -22.04
CA ASP A 349 70.24 72.34 -21.87
C ASP A 349 71.20 72.88 -22.94
N GLN A 350 70.79 72.86 -24.21
CA GLN A 350 71.57 73.43 -25.32
C GLN A 350 71.83 74.93 -25.15
N ILE A 351 70.81 75.69 -24.71
CA ILE A 351 70.95 77.13 -24.43
C ILE A 351 71.91 77.35 -23.26
N GLN A 352 71.79 76.58 -22.18
CA GLN A 352 72.68 76.67 -21.02
C GLN A 352 74.14 76.38 -21.40
N HIS A 353 74.38 75.34 -22.21
CA HIS A 353 75.72 75.01 -22.70
C HIS A 353 76.31 76.14 -23.56
N THR A 354 75.51 76.68 -24.48
CA THR A 354 75.92 77.81 -25.33
C THR A 354 76.24 79.05 -24.49
N LEU A 355 75.44 79.36 -23.46
CA LEU A 355 75.70 80.48 -22.56
C LEU A 355 76.97 80.27 -21.73
N TYR A 356 77.22 79.06 -21.25
CA TYR A 356 78.45 78.71 -20.55
C TYR A 356 79.68 78.90 -21.45
N ASP A 357 79.65 78.38 -22.68
CA ASP A 357 80.73 78.54 -23.65
C ASP A 357 80.98 80.01 -23.97
N ASN A 358 79.92 80.79 -24.18
CA ASN A 358 80.00 82.24 -24.38
C ASN A 358 80.63 82.94 -23.18
N GLN A 359 80.29 82.54 -21.95
CA GLN A 359 80.86 83.11 -20.73
C GLN A 359 82.36 82.79 -20.60
N VAL A 360 82.78 81.56 -20.88
CA VAL A 360 84.20 81.16 -20.90
C VAL A 360 84.97 81.93 -21.97
N TRP A 361 84.38 82.07 -23.16
CA TRP A 361 84.96 82.85 -24.25
C TRP A 361 85.15 84.32 -23.86
N LEU A 362 84.11 84.96 -23.31
CA LEU A 362 84.17 86.36 -22.85
C LEU A 362 85.23 86.56 -21.77
N LYS A 363 85.34 85.64 -20.79
CA LYS A 363 86.39 85.68 -19.77
C LYS A 363 87.79 85.63 -20.39
N THR A 364 87.99 84.75 -21.37
CA THR A 364 89.27 84.64 -22.11
C THR A 364 89.60 85.93 -22.87
N GLN A 365 88.60 86.57 -23.49
CA GLN A 365 88.80 87.87 -24.13
C GLN A 365 89.15 88.97 -23.11
N LEU A 366 88.52 88.96 -21.94
CA LEU A 366 88.80 89.89 -20.86
C LEU A 366 90.24 89.74 -20.34
N ASP A 367 90.67 88.50 -20.06
CA ASP A 367 92.04 88.20 -19.61
C ASP A 367 93.09 88.62 -20.67
N ASN A 368 92.78 88.45 -21.95
CA ASN A 368 93.65 88.93 -23.04
C ASN A 368 93.68 90.46 -23.12
N LEU A 369 92.56 91.14 -22.89
CA LEU A 369 92.51 92.60 -22.81
C LEU A 369 93.36 93.10 -21.63
N ASP A 370 93.20 92.49 -20.47
CA ASP A 370 93.94 92.83 -19.25
C ASP A 370 95.45 92.70 -19.46
N ARG A 371 95.93 91.55 -19.99
CA ARG A 371 97.34 91.37 -20.37
C ARG A 371 97.85 92.44 -21.33
N ARG A 372 97.03 92.84 -22.31
CA ARG A 372 97.41 93.90 -23.27
C ARG A 372 97.50 95.26 -22.60
N VAL A 373 96.59 95.58 -21.68
CA VAL A 373 96.61 96.81 -20.89
C VAL A 373 97.84 96.84 -19.98
N THR A 374 98.09 95.77 -19.21
CA THR A 374 99.29 95.66 -18.37
C THR A 374 100.59 95.77 -19.19
N ALA A 375 100.63 95.18 -20.39
CA ALA A 375 101.78 95.31 -21.28
C ALA A 375 102.00 96.74 -21.80
N LEU A 376 100.92 97.51 -21.99
CA LEU A 376 100.99 98.93 -22.35
C LEU A 376 101.45 99.78 -21.15
N GLU A 377 100.95 99.50 -19.95
CA GLU A 377 101.37 100.17 -18.70
C GLU A 377 102.85 99.94 -18.40
N ASN A 378 103.34 98.70 -18.56
CA ASN A 378 104.75 98.34 -18.38
C ASN A 378 105.67 98.96 -19.44
N LYS A 379 105.19 99.19 -20.68
CA LYS A 379 105.94 99.94 -21.69
C LYS A 379 105.99 101.44 -21.39
N GLY A 380 104.99 101.98 -20.71
CA GLY A 380 104.96 103.38 -20.27
C GLY A 380 105.92 103.69 -19.11
N THR A 381 106.39 102.68 -18.37
CA THR A 381 107.22 102.84 -17.17
C THR A 381 108.74 102.72 -17.40
N VAL A 382 109.21 102.52 -18.65
CA VAL A 382 110.66 102.43 -18.96
C VAL A 382 111.22 103.70 -19.64
N THR A 383 110.48 104.81 -19.60
CA THR A 383 111.02 106.15 -19.89
C THR A 383 110.44 107.17 -18.90
N GLY A 384 111.10 107.27 -17.74
CA GLY A 384 110.78 108.22 -16.66
C GLY A 384 111.55 107.87 -15.40
#